data_AF-A0A832B7V2-F1
#
_entry.id   AF-A0A832B7V2-F1
#
_cell.length_a   1.000
_cell.length_b   1.000
_cell.length_c   1.000
_cell.angle_alpha   90.00
_cell.angle_beta   90.00
_cell.angle_gamma   90.00
#
_symmetry.space_group_name_H-M   'P 1'
#
loop_
_entity.id
_entity.type
_entity.pdbx_description
1 polymer ?
#
loop_
_entity_poly.entity_id
_entity_poly.type
_entity_poly.pdbx_seq_one_letter_code
_entity_poly.pdbx_strand_id
1 'polypeptide(L)' 'MKLQILGTGCARCKALQANTELAVKALGLDAEVEKVEDIREIVKF' A
#
# COMPACT_ATOMS: atom_id res chain seq x y z
N MET A 1 7.35 -5.43 -8.69
CA MET A 1 7.30 -5.80 -7.26
C MET A 1 5.94 -5.39 -6.71
N LYS A 2 5.23 -6.20 -5.91
CA LYS A 2 3.89 -5.82 -5.41
C LYS A 2 3.98 -5.34 -3.95
N LEU A 3 3.56 -4.11 -3.69
CA LEU A 3 3.56 -3.48 -2.37
C LEU A 3 2.12 -3.41 -1.86
N GLN A 4 1.80 -4.29 -0.91
CA GLN A 4 0.44 -4.38 -0.38
C GLN A 4 0.34 -3.64 0.95
N ILE A 5 -0.54 -2.64 1.01
CA ILE A 5 -0.82 -1.87 2.23
C ILE A 5 -2.05 -2.48 2.90
N LEU A 6 -1.81 -3.29 3.92
CA LEU A 6 -2.83 -3.90 4.76
C LEU A 6 -3.36 -2.86 5.76
N GLY A 7 -4.51 -2.27 5.47
CA GLY A 7 -5.08 -1.25 6.34
C GLY A 7 -6.52 -0.95 6.02
N THR A 8 -7.35 -0.92 7.04
CA THR A 8 -8.83 -0.79 6.99
C THR A 8 -9.36 0.56 6.51
N GLY A 9 -8.58 1.32 5.73
CA GLY A 9 -9.02 2.59 5.13
C GLY A 9 -8.73 3.85 5.95
N CYS A 10 -8.00 3.74 7.06
CA CYS A 10 -7.66 4.86 7.94
C CYS A 10 -6.89 5.99 7.21
N ALA A 11 -6.96 7.23 7.73
CA ALA A 11 -6.25 8.38 7.14
C ALA A 11 -4.73 8.15 7.02
N ARG A 12 -4.13 7.47 8.02
CA ARG A 12 -2.70 7.09 8.00
C ARG A 12 -2.38 6.07 6.90
N CYS A 13 -3.31 5.15 6.64
CA CYS A 13 -3.20 4.12 5.61
C CYS A 13 -3.16 4.76 4.21
N LYS A 14 -3.99 5.79 3.97
CA LYS A 14 -3.97 6.58 2.72
C LYS A 14 -2.69 7.41 2.56
N ALA A 15 -2.22 8.04 3.64
CA ALA A 15 -0.97 8.79 3.63
C ALA A 15 0.24 7.87 3.31
N LEU A 16 0.25 6.66 3.87
CA LEU A 16 1.28 5.66 3.57
C LEU A 16 1.30 5.31 2.08
N GLN A 17 0.14 5.04 1.48
CA GLN A 17 0.03 4.74 0.04
C GLN A 17 0.62 5.85 -0.83
N ALA A 18 0.24 7.10 -0.59
CA ALA A 18 0.76 8.24 -1.33
C ALA A 18 2.28 8.38 -1.19
N ASN A 19 2.80 8.21 0.03
CA ASN A 19 4.24 8.26 0.28
C ASN A 19 4.98 7.10 -0.39
N THR A 20 4.39 5.91 -0.41
CA THR A 20 4.96 4.73 -1.08
C THR A 20 5.01 4.91 -2.59
N GLU A 21 3.93 5.39 -3.23
CA GLU A 21 3.94 5.72 -4.66
C GLU A 21 5.01 6.77 -5.01
N LEU A 22 5.11 7.82 -4.20
CA LEU A 22 6.14 8.85 -4.38
C LEU A 22 7.55 8.28 -4.25
N ALA A 23 7.79 7.42 -3.26
CA ALA A 23 9.09 6.78 -3.06
C ALA A 23 9.44 5.82 -4.20
N VAL A 24 8.48 5.00 -4.65
CA VAL A 24 8.65 4.07 -5.78
C VAL A 24 9.01 4.84 -7.05
N LYS A 25 8.30 5.93 -7.33
CA LYS A 25 8.57 6.81 -8.48
C LYS A 25 9.93 7.52 -8.36
N ALA A 26 10.29 7.99 -7.17
CA ALA A 26 11.57 8.65 -6.91
C ALA A 26 12.75 7.69 -7.04
N LEU A 27 12.57 6.43 -6.68
CA LEU A 27 13.57 5.37 -6.81
C LEU A 27 13.60 4.74 -8.21
N GLY A 28 12.68 5.10 -9.11
CA GLY A 28 12.58 4.52 -10.45
C GLY A 28 12.24 3.02 -10.43
N LEU A 29 11.54 2.56 -9.39
CA LEU A 29 11.18 1.15 -9.23
C LEU A 29 9.82 0.89 -9.88
N ASP A 30 9.68 -0.21 -10.60
CA ASP A 30 8.36 -0.72 -11.01
C ASP A 30 7.74 -1.52 -9.86
N ALA A 31 7.03 -0.79 -8.99
CA ALA A 31 6.25 -1.39 -7.92
C ALA A 31 4.77 -0.99 -8.00
N GLU A 32 3.89 -1.99 -8.00
CA GLU A 32 2.45 -1.80 -7.91
C GLU A 32 2.04 -1.68 -6.45
N VAL A 33 1.46 -0.54 -6.07
CA VAL A 33 0.95 -0.31 -4.72
C VAL A 33 -0.53 -0.69 -4.67
N GLU A 34 -0.84 -1.76 -3.96
CA GLU A 34 -2.19 -2.29 -3.81
C GLU A 34 -2.66 -2.09 -2.37
N LYS A 35 -3.84 -1.51 -2.18
CA LYS A 35 -4.39 -1.30 -0.84
C LYS A 35 -5.37 -2.40 -0.50
N VAL A 36 -5.08 -3.17 0.53
CA VAL A 36 -5.95 -4.22 1.04
C VAL A 36 -6.71 -3.66 2.24
N GLU A 37 -7.96 -3.29 2.00
CA GLU A 37 -8.85 -2.73 3.04
C GLU A 37 -9.70 -3.79 3.73
N ASP A 38 -9.83 -4.98 3.12
CA ASP A 38 -10.64 -6.06 3.66
C ASP A 38 -9.90 -6.78 4.79
N ILE A 39 -10.47 -6.69 6.00
CA ILE A 39 -9.97 -7.41 7.19
C ILE A 39 -9.81 -8.91 6.91
N ARG A 40 -10.70 -9.52 6.12
CA ARG A 40 -10.61 -10.96 5.81
C ARG A 40 -9.39 -11.29 4.96
N GLU A 41 -9.00 -10.39 4.06
CA GLU A 41 -7.78 -10.54 3.27
C GLU A 41 -6.53 -10.27 4.12
N ILE A 42 -6.59 -9.30 5.05
CA ILE A 42 -5.52 -9.04 6.01
C ILE A 42 -5.23 -10.26 6.89
N VAL A 43 -6.27 -10.94 7.38
CA VAL A 43 -6.15 -12.10 8.28
C VAL A 43 -5.61 -13.37 7.59
N LYS A 44 -5.57 -13.40 6.24
CA LYS A 44 -5.01 -14.54 5.48
C LYS A 44 -3.48 -14.51 5.33
N PHE A 45 -2.84 -13.38 5.65
CA PHE A 45 -1.38 -13.24 5.64
C PHE A 45 -0.81 -13.43 7.05
#